data_AF-A0A1S2NZ76-F1
#
_entry.id   AF-A0A1S2NZ76-F1
#
_cell.length_a   1.000
_cell.length_b   1.000
_cell.length_c   1.000
_cell.angle_alpha   90.00
_cell.angle_beta   90.00
_cell.angle_gamma   90.00
#
_symmetry.space_group_name_H-M   'P 1'
#
loop_
_entity.id
_entity.type
_entity.pdbx_description
1 polymer ?
#
loop_
_entity_poly.entity_id
_entity_poly.type
_entity_poly.pdbx_seq_one_letter_code
_entity_poly.pdbx_strand_id
1 'polypeptide(L)'
;MRGTSAAERLLEELAQGYPPPPPDAQVQLTYRPVAMNEQAGWPRPGTVTAWWTTPDGATLYRLCLSGAPTPRWVVHDPDRIALLVEDGT
;
A
#
# COMPACT_ATOMS: atom_id res chain seq x y z
N MET A 1 4.15 -4.44 32.64
CA MET A 1 4.21 -4.23 31.18
C MET A 1 3.53 -5.41 30.51
N ARG A 2 2.24 -5.29 30.18
CA ARG A 2 1.55 -6.30 29.36
C ARG A 2 1.90 -6.00 27.91
N GLY A 3 2.68 -6.87 27.28
CA GLY A 3 2.97 -6.77 25.85
C GLY A 3 1.68 -7.07 25.09
N THR A 4 1.14 -6.09 24.39
CA THR A 4 0.06 -6.30 23.44
C THR A 4 0.52 -7.32 22.41
N SER A 5 -0.21 -8.42 22.31
CA SER A 5 0.13 -9.51 21.40
C SER A 5 0.03 -8.99 19.95
N ALA A 6 0.84 -9.51 19.02
CA ALA A 6 0.78 -9.12 17.62
C ALA A 6 -0.65 -9.24 17.02
N ALA A 7 -1.45 -10.16 17.57
CA ALA A 7 -2.86 -10.33 17.25
C ALA A 7 -3.74 -9.14 17.68
N GLU A 8 -3.50 -8.54 18.85
CA GLU A 8 -4.23 -7.36 19.33
C GLU A 8 -3.87 -6.14 18.49
N ARG A 9 -2.60 -5.99 18.09
CA ARG A 9 -2.19 -4.93 17.15
C ARG A 9 -2.83 -5.11 15.78
N LEU A 10 -2.90 -6.34 15.27
CA LEU A 10 -3.59 -6.65 14.01
C LEU A 10 -5.10 -6.34 14.09
N LEU A 11 -5.74 -6.65 15.23
CA LEU A 11 -7.13 -6.33 15.48
C LEU A 11 -7.36 -4.82 15.57
N GLU A 12 -6.45 -4.07 16.18
CA GLU A 12 -6.53 -2.61 16.30
C GLU A 12 -6.28 -1.91 14.96
N GLU A 13 -5.34 -2.42 14.15
CA GLU A 13 -5.10 -1.99 12.75
C GLU A 13 -6.30 -2.30 11.85
N LEU A 14 -6.95 -3.46 12.03
CA LEU A 14 -8.18 -3.81 11.31
C LEU A 14 -9.39 -2.99 11.82
N ALA A 15 -9.42 -2.65 13.11
CA ALA A 15 -10.47 -1.86 13.75
C ALA A 15 -10.38 -0.36 13.40
N GLN A 16 -9.20 0.15 13.03
CA GLN A 16 -9.08 1.46 12.37
C GLN A 16 -9.82 1.53 11.03
N GLY A 17 -10.25 0.38 10.50
CA GLY A 17 -10.94 0.28 9.23
C GLY A 17 -9.98 0.53 8.07
N TYR A 18 -10.26 -0.10 6.93
CA TYR A 18 -9.68 0.42 5.69
C TYR A 18 -10.11 1.89 5.59
N PRO A 19 -9.17 2.83 5.38
CA PRO A 19 -9.56 4.22 5.18
C PRO A 19 -10.58 4.25 4.04
N PRO A 20 -11.64 5.07 4.19
CA PRO A 20 -12.67 5.16 3.16
C PRO A 20 -11.99 5.43 1.81
N PRO A 21 -12.44 4.77 0.73
CA PRO A 21 -11.84 4.98 -0.58
C PRO A 21 -11.88 6.47 -0.93
N PRO A 22 -10.80 7.03 -1.48
CA PRO A 22 -10.78 8.45 -1.85
C PRO A 22 -11.88 8.79 -2.84
N PRO A 23 -12.41 10.03 -2.79
CA PRO A 23 -13.19 10.55 -3.89
C PRO A 23 -12.31 10.64 -5.15
N ASP A 24 -12.83 10.19 -6.30
CA ASP A 24 -12.07 10.07 -7.55
C ASP A 24 -11.35 11.36 -7.98
N ALA A 25 -11.91 12.53 -7.66
CA ALA A 25 -11.33 13.83 -7.98
C ALA A 25 -10.01 14.15 -7.23
N GLN A 26 -9.72 13.47 -6.11
CA GLN A 26 -8.51 13.67 -5.32
C GLN A 26 -7.42 12.63 -5.61
N VAL A 27 -7.72 11.68 -6.49
CA VAL A 27 -6.82 10.60 -6.86
C VAL A 27 -5.90 11.07 -7.99
N GLN A 28 -4.59 10.93 -7.78
CA GLN A 28 -3.58 11.24 -8.78
C GLN A 28 -3.06 9.96 -9.44
N LEU A 29 -3.28 9.81 -10.74
CA LEU A 29 -2.82 8.65 -11.51
C LEU A 29 -1.29 8.73 -11.73
N THR A 30 -0.59 7.60 -11.63
CA THR A 30 0.89 7.58 -11.80
C THR A 30 1.47 6.34 -12.49
N TYR A 31 0.76 5.21 -12.52
CA TYR A 31 1.18 3.96 -13.18
C TYR A 31 2.69 3.63 -13.05
N ARG A 32 3.19 3.48 -11.81
CA ARG A 32 4.60 3.15 -11.55
C ARG A 32 4.79 1.68 -11.19
N PRO A 33 5.76 0.96 -11.78
CA PRO A 33 6.09 -0.39 -11.37
C PRO A 33 6.73 -0.39 -9.97
N VAL A 34 6.36 -1.38 -9.16
CA VAL A 34 6.87 -1.55 -7.79
C VAL A 34 7.13 -3.01 -7.47
N ALA A 35 8.03 -3.23 -6.52
CA ALA A 35 8.22 -4.49 -5.83
C ALA A 35 7.65 -4.37 -4.42
N MET A 36 6.74 -5.27 -4.05
CA MET A 36 6.14 -5.34 -2.72
C MET A 36 6.83 -6.42 -1.90
N ASN A 37 7.46 -6.03 -0.79
CA ASN A 37 8.06 -6.93 0.16
C ASN A 37 6.99 -7.40 1.17
N GLU A 38 6.50 -8.63 1.00
CA GLU A 38 5.67 -9.29 2.01
C GLU A 38 6.62 -10.03 2.96
N GLN A 39 6.51 -9.74 4.26
CA GLN A 39 7.39 -10.08 5.39
C GLN A 39 7.94 -11.53 5.49
N ALA A 40 7.50 -12.45 4.64
CA ALA A 40 7.89 -13.87 4.64
C ALA A 40 8.17 -14.46 3.24
N GLY A 41 8.47 -13.65 2.21
CA GLY A 41 8.66 -14.18 0.86
C GLY A 41 9.49 -13.32 -0.09
N TRP A 42 9.59 -13.79 -1.34
CA TRP A 42 10.17 -13.01 -2.42
C TRP A 42 9.29 -11.78 -2.71
N PRO A 43 9.91 -10.62 -3.00
CA PRO A 43 9.15 -9.44 -3.34
C PRO A 43 8.27 -9.71 -4.56
N ARG A 44 6.98 -9.38 -4.45
CA ARG A 44 6.02 -9.56 -5.53
C ARG A 44 6.00 -8.33 -6.44
N PRO A 45 6.02 -8.50 -7.76
CA PRO A 45 5.83 -7.39 -8.67
C PRO A 45 4.40 -6.84 -8.58
N GLY A 46 4.28 -5.53 -8.72
CA GLY A 46 3.02 -4.82 -8.79
C GLY A 46 3.15 -3.47 -9.49
N THR A 47 2.04 -2.77 -9.56
CA THR A 47 1.96 -1.44 -10.15
C THR A 47 1.15 -0.53 -9.25
N VAL A 48 1.73 0.61 -8.87
CA VAL A 48 1.00 1.72 -8.27
C VAL A 48 0.30 2.46 -9.39
N THR A 49 -1.01 2.26 -9.50
CA THR A 49 -1.83 2.90 -10.53
C THR A 49 -2.17 4.34 -10.18
N ALA A 50 -2.31 4.63 -8.89
CA ALA A 50 -2.66 5.95 -8.39
C ALA A 50 -2.18 6.19 -6.96
N TRP A 51 -2.21 7.44 -6.52
CA TRP A 51 -1.94 7.84 -5.15
C TRP A 51 -2.93 8.90 -4.67
N TRP A 52 -3.10 8.99 -3.35
CA TRP A 52 -3.96 9.95 -2.67
C TRP A 52 -3.32 10.34 -1.35
N THR A 53 -3.55 11.57 -0.91
CA THR A 53 -3.16 12.02 0.43
C THR A 53 -4.42 12.27 1.26
N THR A 54 -4.54 11.57 2.37
CA THR A 54 -5.64 11.74 3.32
C THR A 54 -5.64 13.15 3.92
N PRO A 55 -6.78 13.62 4.43
CA PRO A 55 -6.84 14.88 5.18
C PRO A 55 -5.86 14.93 6.38
N ASP A 56 -5.57 13.78 6.99
CA ASP A 56 -4.58 13.63 8.07
C ASP A 56 -3.12 13.65 7.60
N GLY A 57 -2.87 13.79 6.29
CA GLY A 57 -1.54 13.90 5.71
C GLY A 57 -0.86 12.57 5.35
N ALA A 58 -1.50 11.43 5.59
CA ALA A 58 -0.98 10.13 5.19
C ALA A 58 -1.18 9.89 3.68
N THR A 59 -0.13 9.43 2.99
CA THR A 59 -0.21 9.06 1.57
C THR A 59 -0.60 7.59 1.41
N LEU A 60 -1.57 7.32 0.55
CA LEU A 60 -1.97 5.98 0.13
C LEU A 60 -1.71 5.77 -1.35
N TYR A 61 -1.37 4.53 -1.70
CA TYR A 61 -1.17 4.06 -3.06
C TYR A 61 -2.22 3.04 -3.44
N ARG A 62 -2.76 3.17 -4.65
CA ARG A 62 -3.62 2.17 -5.28
C ARG A 62 -2.75 1.13 -5.98
N LEU A 63 -2.55 0.02 -5.30
CA LEU A 63 -1.67 -1.05 -5.73
C LEU A 63 -2.44 -2.15 -6.46
N CYS A 64 -1.94 -2.53 -7.63
CA CYS A 64 -2.34 -3.72 -8.36
C CYS A 64 -1.18 -4.71 -8.32
N LEU A 65 -1.36 -5.87 -7.67
CA LEU A 65 -0.32 -6.89 -7.58
C LEU A 65 -0.49 -7.93 -8.68
N SER A 66 0.62 -8.41 -9.23
CA SER A 66 0.58 -9.54 -10.16
C SER A 66 -0.01 -10.78 -9.47
N GLY A 67 -1.09 -11.33 -10.02
CA GLY A 67 -1.82 -12.47 -9.44
C GLY A 67 -2.95 -12.10 -8.47
N ALA A 68 -3.18 -10.80 -8.19
CA ALA A 68 -4.34 -10.33 -7.45
C ALA A 68 -5.27 -9.52 -8.38
N PRO A 69 -6.52 -9.96 -8.60
CA PRO A 69 -7.40 -9.32 -9.57
C PRO A 69 -7.94 -7.95 -9.11
N THR A 70 -7.87 -7.65 -7.81
CA THR A 70 -8.49 -6.45 -7.24
C THR A 70 -7.41 -5.46 -6.79
N PRO A 71 -7.36 -4.24 -7.36
CA PRO A 71 -6.48 -3.21 -6.85
C PRO A 71 -6.94 -2.76 -5.45
N ARG A 72 -5.99 -2.52 -4.56
CA ARG A 72 -6.25 -2.11 -3.17
C ARG A 72 -5.49 -0.85 -2.80
N TRP A 73 -6.09 -0.03 -1.95
CA TRP A 73 -5.41 1.09 -1.32
C TRP A 73 -4.56 0.59 -0.16
N VAL A 74 -3.29 0.97 -0.15
CA VAL A 74 -2.32 0.66 0.90
C VAL A 74 -1.63 1.94 1.32
N VAL A 75 -1.28 2.05 2.60
CA VAL A 75 -0.46 3.17 3.08
C VAL A 75 0.91 3.11 2.41
N HIS A 76 1.44 4.27 2.01
CA HIS A 76 2.80 4.36 1.53
C HIS A 76 3.76 3.94 2.65
N ASP A 77 4.49 2.86 2.40
CA ASP A 77 5.50 2.34 3.28
C ASP A 77 6.75 2.01 2.43
N PRO A 78 7.86 2.74 2.58
CA PRO A 78 9.05 2.56 1.75
C PRO A 78 9.84 1.28 2.08
N ASP A 79 9.62 0.67 3.24
CA ASP A 79 10.24 -0.61 3.62
C ASP A 79 9.53 -1.79 2.91
N ARG A 80 8.23 -1.63 2.67
CA ARG A 80 7.37 -2.61 2.00
C ARG A 80 7.18 -2.37 0.51
N ILE A 81 7.27 -1.14 0.03
CA ILE A 81 6.98 -0.76 -1.35
C ILE A 81 8.22 -0.09 -1.95
N ALA A 82 8.99 -0.88 -2.70
CA ALA A 82 10.13 -0.36 -3.45
C ALA A 82 9.68 0.04 -4.85
N LEU A 83 9.89 1.31 -5.22
CA LEU A 83 9.74 1.75 -6.62
C LEU A 83 10.78 1.03 -7.46
N LEU A 84 10.33 0.34 -8.51
CA LEU A 84 11.23 -0.18 -9.52
C LEU A 84 11.57 1.02 -10.42
N VAL A 85 12.80 1.52 -10.32
CA VAL A 85 13.31 2.45 -11.31
C VAL A 85 13.35 1.66 -12.63
N GLU A 86 12.66 2.16 -13.65
CA GLU A 86 12.92 1.72 -15.01
C GLU A 86 14.36 2.11 -15.31
N ASP A 87 15.28 1.17 -15.12
CA ASP A 87 16.67 1.31 -15.56
C ASP A 87 16.60 1.39 -17.10
N GLY A 88 16.55 2.64 -17.58
CA GLY A 88 16.56 2.94 -19.01
C GLY A 88 17.90 2.50 -19.57
N THR A 89 17.92 1.32 -20.19
CA THR A 89 18.98 0.91 -21.11
C THR A 89 18.78 1.61 -22.46
#